data_AF-A0A090T586-F1
#
_entry.id   AF-A0A090T586-F1
#
_cell.length_a   1.000
_cell.length_b   1.000
_cell.length_c   1.000
_cell.angle_alpha   90.00
_cell.angle_beta   90.00
_cell.angle_gamma   90.00
#
_symmetry.space_group_name_H-M   'P 1'
#
loop_
_entity.id
_entity.type
_entity.pdbx_description
1 polymer ?
#
loop_
_entity_poly.entity_id
_entity_poly.type
_entity_poly.pdbx_seq_one_letter_code
_entity_poly.pdbx_strand_id
1 'polypeptide(L)' 'MANRCPWLDETKQDYVEYHDQEWGVPVRDDKTLFEFLVLESAQAGLSWYTILKRREGIDVRLPILM' A
#
# COMPACT_ATOMS: atom_id res chain seq x y z
N MET A 1 -22.87 11.44 0.66
CA MET A 1 -21.47 11.19 1.02
C MET A 1 -21.29 9.69 0.92
N ALA A 2 -20.47 9.19 0.01
CA ALA A 2 -20.11 7.78 0.07
C ALA A 2 -19.34 7.59 1.38
N ASN A 3 -19.86 6.79 2.29
CA ASN A 3 -19.11 6.43 3.49
C ASN A 3 -17.83 5.73 3.03
N ARG A 4 -16.69 6.08 3.64
CA ARG A 4 -15.42 5.40 3.36
C ARG A 4 -15.52 3.93 3.73
N CYS A 5 -14.61 3.11 3.21
CA CYS A 5 -14.66 1.69 3.46
C CYS A 5 -14.55 1.36 4.96
N PRO A 6 -15.26 0.33 5.45
CA PRO A 6 -15.37 0.03 6.88
C PRO A 6 -14.05 -0.44 7.54
N TRP A 7 -13.05 -0.79 6.72
CA TRP A 7 -11.72 -1.19 7.19
C TRP A 7 -10.78 0.00 7.45
N LEU A 8 -11.17 1.21 7.04
CA LEU A 8 -10.36 2.41 7.19
C LEU A 8 -10.50 2.98 8.60
N ASP A 9 -9.37 3.26 9.22
CA ASP A 9 -9.31 4.00 10.47
C ASP A 9 -9.19 5.50 10.17
N GLU A 10 -10.32 6.21 10.23
CA GLU A 10 -10.42 7.64 9.89
C GLU A 10 -9.66 8.57 10.86
N THR A 11 -9.16 8.06 11.98
CA THR A 11 -8.31 8.84 12.90
C THR A 11 -6.89 9.05 12.36
N LYS A 12 -6.47 8.26 11.37
CA LYS A 12 -5.14 8.31 10.73
C LYS A 12 -5.23 9.04 9.39
N GLN A 13 -4.89 10.32 9.38
CA GLN A 13 -5.03 11.19 8.20
C GLN A 13 -4.21 10.70 6.98
N ASP A 14 -3.01 10.17 7.20
CA ASP A 14 -2.19 9.58 6.12
C ASP A 14 -2.82 8.30 5.55
N TYR A 15 -3.51 7.52 6.38
CA TYR A 15 -4.24 6.33 5.91
C TYR A 15 -5.50 6.71 5.12
N VAL A 16 -6.19 7.77 5.55
CA VAL A 16 -7.33 8.35 4.83
C VAL A 16 -6.89 8.89 3.47
N GLU A 17 -5.78 9.61 3.41
CA GLU A 17 -5.23 10.12 2.15
C GLU A 17 -4.88 9.00 1.18
N TYR A 18 -4.19 7.95 1.66
CA TYR A 18 -3.92 6.74 0.87
C TYR A 18 -5.21 6.09 0.35
N HIS A 19 -6.23 5.92 1.20
CA HIS A 19 -7.50 5.33 0.79
C HIS A 19 -8.18 6.16 -0.31
N ASP A 20 -8.24 7.48 -0.13
CA ASP A 20 -8.99 8.36 -1.02
C ASP A 20 -8.27 8.61 -2.35
N GLN A 21 -6.93 8.55 -2.39
CA GLN A 21 -6.13 8.92 -3.56
C GLN A 21 -5.42 7.76 -4.25
N GLU A 22 -5.08 6.69 -3.55
CA GLU A 22 -4.30 5.58 -4.10
C GLU A 22 -5.10 4.27 -4.15
N TRP A 23 -5.87 3.96 -3.11
CA TRP A 23 -6.54 2.67 -3.00
C TRP A 23 -7.67 2.51 -4.02
N GLY A 24 -7.60 1.45 -4.81
CA GLY A 24 -8.58 1.16 -5.86
C GLY A 24 -8.45 2.04 -7.12
N VAL A 25 -7.44 2.93 -7.18
CA VAL A 25 -7.14 3.71 -8.38
C VAL A 25 -6.37 2.85 -9.38
N PRO A 26 -6.80 2.75 -10.66
CA PRO A 26 -6.10 1.93 -11.65
C PRO A 26 -4.67 2.43 -11.92
N VAL A 27 -3.69 1.55 -11.73
CA VAL A 27 -2.28 1.78 -12.05
C VAL A 27 -1.87 0.91 -13.23
N ARG A 28 -1.09 1.48 -14.16
CA ARG A 28 -0.54 0.79 -15.34
C ARG A 28 0.99 0.79 -15.42
N ASP A 29 1.66 1.40 -14.46
CA ASP A 29 3.11 1.35 -14.36
C ASP A 29 3.56 0.04 -13.72
N ASP A 30 4.38 -0.73 -14.42
CA ASP A 30 4.81 -2.07 -13.99
C ASP A 30 5.60 -2.02 -12.67
N LYS A 31 6.41 -0.97 -12.45
CA LYS A 31 7.21 -0.86 -11.22
C LYS A 31 6.31 -0.62 -10.03
N THR A 32 5.33 0.28 -10.16
CA THR A 32 4.34 0.52 -9.11
C THR A 32 3.49 -0.72 -8.84
N LEU A 33 3.06 -1.45 -9.87
CA LEU A 33 2.34 -2.71 -9.68
C LEU A 33 3.20 -3.76 -8.94
N PHE A 34 4.47 -3.88 -9.31
CA PHE A 34 5.40 -4.78 -8.65
C PHE A 34 5.67 -4.37 -7.18
N GLU A 35 5.80 -3.07 -6.92
CA GLU A 35 5.93 -2.52 -5.57
C GLU A 35 4.73 -2.93 -4.70
N PHE A 36 3.50 -2.71 -5.16
CA PHE A 36 2.31 -3.13 -4.42
C PHE A 36 2.27 -4.64 -4.18
N LEU A 37 2.66 -5.47 -5.16
CA LEU A 37 2.74 -6.92 -4.97
C LEU A 37 3.74 -7.32 -3.86
N VAL A 38 4.88 -6.64 -3.79
CA VAL A 38 5.89 -6.88 -2.74
C VAL A 38 5.36 -6.41 -1.37
N LEU A 39 4.71 -5.25 -1.30
CA LEU A 39 4.11 -4.73 -0.07
C LEU A 39 3.04 -5.70 0.48
N GLU A 40 2.17 -6.23 -0.38
CA GLU A 40 1.15 -7.22 -0.01
C GLU A 40 1.77 -8.52 0.52
N SER A 41 2.86 -8.97 -0.10
CA SER A 41 3.59 -10.17 0.36
C SER A 41 4.20 -9.98 1.74
N ALA A 42 4.60 -8.76 2.10
CA ALA A 42 5.14 -8.43 3.42
C ALA A 42 4.08 -8.32 4.53
N GLN A 43 2.78 -8.34 4.18
CA GLN A 43 1.67 -8.11 5.12
C GLN A 43 1.35 -9.31 6.03
N ALA A 44 2.04 -10.45 5.89
CA ALA A 44 1.71 -11.67 6.63
C ALA A 44 1.73 -11.45 8.17
N GLY A 45 0.53 -11.43 8.77
CA GLY A 45 0.34 -11.22 10.21
C GLY A 45 0.46 -9.77 10.69
N LEU A 46 0.55 -8.79 9.78
CA LEU A 46 0.62 -7.36 10.08
C LEU A 46 -0.63 -6.64 9.57
N SER A 47 -0.89 -5.44 10.11
CA SER A 47 -1.91 -4.55 9.55
C SER A 47 -1.38 -3.89 8.27
N TRP A 48 -2.27 -3.62 7.30
CA TRP A 48 -1.88 -2.89 6.09
C TRP A 48 -1.29 -1.51 6.40
N TYR A 49 -1.84 -0.81 7.39
CA TYR A 49 -1.28 0.45 7.87
C TYR A 49 0.19 0.30 8.34
N THR A 50 0.54 -0.79 9.02
CA THR A 50 1.93 -1.08 9.40
C THR A 50 2.85 -1.18 8.17
N ILE A 51 2.37 -1.81 7.10
CA ILE A 51 3.12 -1.93 5.85
C ILE A 51 3.28 -0.58 5.17
N LEU A 52 2.21 0.22 5.07
CA LEU A 52 2.27 1.57 4.52
C LEU A 52 3.29 2.46 5.26
N LYS A 53 3.34 2.40 6.60
CA LYS A 53 4.36 3.14 7.38
C LYS A 53 5.78 2.66 7.16
N ARG A 54 5.98 1.44 6.66
CA ARG A 54 7.29 0.85 6.34
C ARG A 54 7.62 0.86 4.85
N ARG A 55 6.72 1.37 3.99
CA ARG A 55 6.81 1.36 2.53
C ARG A 55 8.17 1.85 2.03
N GLU A 56 8.67 2.98 2.54
CA GLU A 56 9.97 3.54 2.15
C GLU A 56 11.16 2.66 2.52
N GLY A 57 11.04 1.86 3.59
CA GLY A 57 12.08 0.93 4.04
C GLY A 57 12.02 -0.44 3.37
N ILE A 58 10.95 -0.75 2.63
CA ILE A 58 10.82 -1.97 1.86
C ILE A 58 11.49 -1.72 0.51
N ASP A 59 12.72 -2.21 0.36
CA ASP A 59 13.46 -2.06 -0.88
C ASP A 59 12.88 -2.96 -1.97
N VAL A 60 12.14 -2.34 -2.89
CA VAL A 60 11.54 -3.00 -4.06
C VAL A 60 12.50 -3.05 -5.26
N ARG A 61 13.75 -2.61 -5.11
CA ARG A 61 14.80 -2.81 -6.11
C ARG A 61 15.23 -4.27 -6.06
N LEU A 62 14.54 -5.15 -6.78
CA LEU A 62 15.09 -6.46 -7.07
C LEU A 62 15.97 -6.39 -8.33
N PRO A 63 17.28 -6.67 -8.24
CA PRO A 63 17.93 -7.40 -9.29
C PRO A 63 17.62 -8.89 -9.05
N ILE A 64 16.60 -9.45 -9.71
CA ILE A 64 16.59 -10.90 -9.99
C ILE A 64 17.56 -11.15 -11.15
N LEU A 65 18.81 -10.76 -10.95
CA LEU A 65 19.96 -11.21 -11.72
C LEU A 65 21.00 -11.65 -10.69
N MET A 66 20.87 -12.92 -10.30
CA MET A 66 22.04 -13.77 -10.03
C MET A 66 22.84 -13.94 -11.31
#